data_AF-A0A931B929-F1
#
_entry.id   AF-A0A931B929-F1
#
_cell.length_a   1.000
_cell.length_b   1.000
_cell.length_c   1.000
_cell.angle_alpha   90.00
_cell.angle_beta   90.00
_cell.angle_gamma   90.00
#
_symmetry.space_group_name_H-M   'P 1'
#
loop_
_entity.id
_entity.type
_entity.pdbx_description
1 polymer ?
#
loop_
_entity_poly.entity_id
_entity_poly.type
_entity_poly.pdbx_seq_one_letter_code
_entity_poly.pdbx_strand_id
1 'polypeptide(L)'
;MRHRIGLLLVALAAFVSVLGVMMKVWVYPRVVAVPDNQYQVVVLQAKDATLIDYATLTSVPHQTVTIIQTLKGDAAAAQAEKQRTGKSVVVWDTLSYILGNDGKRLSVIPEVYTFDAHTQDPVHCCGESVDGNAVSRVGVEYKFPFNTQPHDYQYFDEQTRTSAPIHYKGTENVGGLTVYYFEQTIPWTQVPFPKTMPANVAITPAQIAALGYQRWYTTVRKFWVDPVTGAPVNGEEIHDEQLRFPASAHHAPVTIFQGDVKIRPDYQAATLTLVKNERTLVLMLSTYLPWGLPLLGLVLLALAFVVEGRDRRRRASGGVGTGAGTGAGGGGGAGASSGVVADADEDRGPRDVPSAQGAPPAPL
;
A
#
# COMPACT_ATOMS: atom_id res chain seq x y z
N MET A 1 47.90 -7.91 20.13
CA MET A 1 46.82 -7.56 19.17
C MET A 1 45.65 -8.54 19.22
N ARG A 2 45.84 -9.86 19.31
CA ARG A 2 44.75 -10.86 19.29
C ARG A 2 43.73 -10.82 20.43
N HIS A 3 44.12 -10.51 21.68
CA HIS A 3 43.14 -10.26 22.75
C HIS A 3 42.21 -9.08 22.45
N ARG A 4 42.71 -8.04 21.77
CA ARG A 4 41.87 -6.91 21.33
C ARG A 4 40.89 -7.36 20.24
N ILE A 5 41.30 -8.26 19.35
CA ILE A 5 40.44 -8.84 18.31
C ILE A 5 39.31 -9.67 18.95
N GLY A 6 39.60 -10.52 19.93
CA GLY A 6 38.57 -11.29 20.64
C GLY A 6 37.53 -10.40 21.33
N LEU A 7 37.98 -9.36 22.04
CA LEU A 7 37.10 -8.37 22.67
C LEU A 7 36.25 -7.59 21.65
N LEU A 8 36.84 -7.18 20.53
CA LEU A 8 36.11 -6.50 19.45
C LEU A 8 35.03 -7.39 18.84
N LEU A 9 35.32 -8.69 18.63
CA LEU A 9 34.34 -9.65 18.11
C LEU A 9 33.17 -9.86 19.07
N VAL A 10 33.44 -9.95 20.38
CA VAL A 10 32.38 -10.06 21.39
C VAL A 10 31.53 -8.79 21.47
N ALA A 11 32.16 -7.61 21.46
CA ALA A 11 31.45 -6.33 21.46
C ALA A 11 30.57 -6.18 20.22
N LEU A 12 31.10 -6.53 19.04
CA LEU A 12 30.33 -6.50 17.80
C LEU A 12 29.19 -7.52 17.82
N ALA A 13 29.44 -8.75 18.30
CA ALA A 13 28.42 -9.78 18.44
C ALA A 13 27.24 -9.32 19.32
N ALA A 14 27.54 -8.71 20.47
CA ALA A 14 26.53 -8.15 21.35
C ALA A 14 25.76 -7.01 20.66
N PHE A 15 26.48 -6.09 20.01
CA PHE A 15 25.87 -4.96 19.31
C PHE A 15 24.89 -5.41 18.22
N VAL A 16 25.32 -6.28 17.29
CA VAL A 16 24.44 -6.72 16.18
C VAL A 16 23.26 -7.54 16.69
N SER A 17 23.44 -8.35 17.74
CA SER A 17 22.34 -9.12 18.33
C SER A 17 21.26 -8.20 18.93
N VAL A 18 21.68 -7.19 19.71
CA VAL A 18 20.76 -6.18 20.25
C VAL A 18 20.09 -5.39 19.14
N LEU A 19 20.85 -4.99 18.11
CA LEU A 19 20.33 -4.26 16.96
C LEU A 19 19.24 -5.06 16.24
N GLY A 20 19.43 -6.37 16.02
CA GLY A 20 18.43 -7.25 15.41
C GLY A 20 17.13 -7.32 16.20
N VAL A 21 17.20 -7.49 17.51
CA VAL A 21 16.00 -7.47 18.37
C VAL A 21 15.32 -6.10 18.32
N MET A 22 16.11 -5.01 18.37
CA MET A 22 15.59 -3.64 18.29
C MET A 22 14.90 -3.36 16.96
N MET A 23 15.37 -3.92 15.84
CA MET A 23 14.70 -3.78 14.55
C MET A 23 13.24 -4.23 14.62
N LYS A 24 12.98 -5.40 15.19
CA LYS A 24 11.62 -5.96 15.24
C LYS A 24 10.76 -5.32 16.32
N VAL A 25 11.31 -5.07 17.51
CA VAL A 25 10.52 -4.62 18.67
C VAL A 25 10.29 -3.11 18.65
N TRP A 26 11.22 -2.34 18.11
CA TRP A 26 11.20 -0.88 18.24
C TRP A 26 11.11 -0.14 16.91
N VAL A 27 11.92 -0.53 15.91
CA VAL A 27 11.98 0.16 14.62
C VAL A 27 10.79 -0.18 13.74
N TYR A 28 10.49 -1.47 13.54
CA TYR A 28 9.40 -1.90 12.66
C TYR A 28 8.05 -1.26 13.01
N PRO A 29 7.57 -1.27 14.27
CA PRO A 29 6.27 -0.68 14.61
C PRO A 29 6.21 0.85 14.47
N ARG A 30 7.37 1.53 14.39
CA ARG A 30 7.46 3.00 14.29
C ARG A 30 7.66 3.50 12.87
N VAL A 31 8.35 2.71 12.05
CA VAL A 31 8.78 3.12 10.71
C VAL A 31 7.87 2.54 9.63
N VAL A 32 7.35 1.34 9.80
CA VAL A 32 6.45 0.73 8.80
C VAL A 32 5.06 1.31 8.98
N ALA A 33 4.73 2.22 8.07
CA ALA A 33 3.46 2.92 7.99
C ALA A 33 3.18 3.27 6.53
N VAL A 34 1.91 3.47 6.19
CA VAL A 34 1.52 4.09 4.93
C VAL A 34 1.92 5.57 4.95
N PRO A 35 2.63 6.08 3.92
CA PRO A 35 2.97 7.50 3.84
C PRO A 35 1.73 8.39 3.73
N ASP A 36 1.73 9.51 4.44
CA ASP A 36 0.63 10.49 4.45
C ASP A 36 0.51 11.32 3.16
N ASN A 37 1.56 11.31 2.33
CA ASN A 37 1.66 12.06 1.08
C ASN A 37 1.67 11.18 -0.18
N GLN A 38 1.22 9.92 -0.06
CA GLN A 38 1.18 8.98 -1.17
C GLN A 38 0.29 9.51 -2.31
N TYR A 39 0.76 9.37 -3.55
CA TYR A 39 -0.03 9.66 -4.74
C TYR A 39 0.02 8.45 -5.66
N GLN A 40 -1.13 7.82 -5.87
CA GLN A 40 -1.27 6.60 -6.66
C GLN A 40 -2.41 6.76 -7.66
N VAL A 41 -2.19 6.28 -8.87
CA VAL A 41 -3.23 6.18 -9.89
C VAL A 41 -3.28 4.75 -10.40
N VAL A 42 -4.47 4.20 -10.49
CA VAL A 42 -4.75 2.90 -11.11
C VAL A 42 -5.78 3.12 -12.20
N VAL A 43 -5.54 2.54 -13.36
CA VAL A 43 -6.50 2.55 -14.45
C VAL A 43 -7.01 1.14 -14.67
N LEU A 44 -8.32 1.00 -14.63
CA LEU A 44 -9.05 -0.21 -14.96
C LEU A 44 -9.77 -0.03 -16.29
N GLN A 45 -10.07 -1.14 -16.94
CA GLN A 45 -10.76 -1.18 -18.22
C GLN A 45 -11.78 -2.31 -18.20
N ALA A 46 -13.00 -2.01 -18.67
CA ALA A 46 -13.91 -3.05 -19.12
C ALA A 46 -14.02 -2.97 -20.63
N LYS A 47 -13.62 -4.07 -21.29
CA LYS A 47 -13.83 -4.27 -22.72
C LYS A 47 -15.17 -5.00 -22.87
N ASP A 48 -15.88 -4.68 -23.95
CA ASP A 48 -17.17 -5.30 -24.24
C ASP A 48 -18.24 -5.05 -23.17
N ALA A 49 -18.23 -3.86 -22.58
CA ALA A 49 -19.20 -3.43 -21.59
C ALA A 49 -20.53 -3.02 -22.25
N THR A 50 -21.60 -3.05 -21.47
CA THR A 50 -22.90 -2.46 -21.83
C THR A 50 -23.09 -1.16 -21.06
N LEU A 51 -23.48 -0.10 -21.75
CA LEU A 51 -23.76 1.23 -21.17
C LEU A 51 -25.18 1.68 -21.52
N ILE A 52 -25.81 2.42 -20.62
CA ILE A 52 -27.08 3.11 -20.96
C ILE A 52 -26.84 4.31 -21.88
N ASP A 53 -27.66 4.41 -22.91
CA ASP A 53 -27.93 5.67 -23.60
C ASP A 53 -29.07 6.39 -22.88
N TYR A 54 -28.73 7.45 -22.16
CA TYR A 54 -29.70 8.24 -21.39
C TYR A 54 -30.71 9.01 -22.26
N ALA A 55 -30.45 9.23 -23.54
CA ALA A 55 -31.41 9.89 -24.44
C ALA A 55 -32.55 8.96 -24.84
N THR A 56 -32.24 7.68 -25.05
CA THR A 56 -33.22 6.66 -25.45
C THR A 56 -33.67 5.77 -24.30
N LEU A 57 -32.98 5.83 -23.14
CA LEU A 57 -33.12 4.91 -22.01
C LEU A 57 -32.99 3.44 -22.44
N THR A 58 -32.02 3.16 -23.32
CA THR A 58 -31.72 1.81 -23.80
C THR A 58 -30.30 1.41 -23.49
N SER A 59 -30.04 0.11 -23.38
CA SER A 59 -28.71 -0.44 -23.14
C SER A 59 -27.99 -0.67 -24.46
N VAL A 60 -26.77 -0.14 -24.58
CA VAL A 60 -25.91 -0.21 -25.75
C VAL A 60 -24.72 -1.13 -25.44
N PRO A 61 -24.60 -2.31 -26.08
CA PRO A 61 -23.51 -3.26 -25.85
C PRO A 61 -22.21 -2.85 -26.56
N HIS A 62 -21.17 -3.67 -26.40
CA HIS A 62 -19.87 -3.55 -27.09
C HIS A 62 -19.14 -2.23 -26.88
N GLN A 63 -19.32 -1.62 -25.70
CA GLN A 63 -18.64 -0.40 -25.30
C GLN A 63 -17.29 -0.73 -24.64
N THR A 64 -16.38 0.24 -24.65
CA THR A 64 -15.18 0.19 -23.81
C THR A 64 -15.25 1.34 -22.82
N VAL A 65 -15.01 1.04 -21.55
CA VAL A 65 -14.86 2.07 -20.53
C VAL A 65 -13.49 2.00 -19.91
N THR A 66 -13.01 3.18 -19.51
CA THR A 66 -11.77 3.32 -18.74
C THR A 66 -12.14 3.92 -17.40
N ILE A 67 -11.83 3.22 -16.32
CA ILE A 67 -12.07 3.69 -14.95
C ILE A 67 -10.74 4.14 -14.40
N ILE A 68 -10.65 5.39 -13.96
CA ILE A 68 -9.44 5.94 -13.37
C ILE A 68 -9.72 6.19 -11.91
N GLN A 69 -8.90 5.57 -11.07
CA GLN A 69 -8.94 5.71 -9.63
C GLN A 69 -7.65 6.38 -9.17
N THR A 70 -7.79 7.53 -8.53
CA THR A 70 -6.69 8.29 -7.95
C THR A 70 -6.80 8.27 -6.43
N LEU A 71 -5.71 7.92 -5.75
CA LEU A 71 -5.56 8.01 -4.31
C LEU A 71 -4.51 9.09 -4.03
N LYS A 72 -4.91 10.18 -3.37
CA LYS A 72 -4.00 11.27 -3.00
C LYS A 72 -4.02 11.48 -1.49
N GLY A 73 -2.86 11.34 -0.86
CA GLY A 73 -2.64 11.69 0.53
C GLY A 73 -2.78 13.18 0.79
N ASP A 74 -3.66 13.54 1.72
CA ASP A 74 -3.72 14.87 2.33
C ASP A 74 -2.83 14.89 3.58
N ALA A 75 -1.55 15.16 3.35
CA ALA A 75 -0.56 15.27 4.42
C ALA A 75 -0.90 16.39 5.42
N ALA A 76 -1.55 17.47 5.00
CA ALA A 76 -1.91 18.55 5.91
C ALA A 76 -2.98 18.10 6.90
N ALA A 77 -4.03 17.45 6.41
CA ALA A 77 -5.08 16.87 7.26
C ALA A 77 -4.54 15.77 8.18
N ALA A 78 -3.70 14.88 7.66
CA ALA A 78 -3.04 13.83 8.43
C ALA A 78 -2.17 14.39 9.58
N GLN A 79 -1.36 15.42 9.31
CA GLN A 79 -0.52 16.04 10.33
C GLN A 79 -1.33 16.82 11.37
N ALA A 80 -2.40 17.51 10.95
CA ALA A 80 -3.31 18.17 11.88
C ALA A 80 -3.96 17.16 12.84
N GLU A 81 -4.41 16.02 12.32
CA GLU A 81 -5.01 14.96 13.13
C GLU A 81 -4.01 14.30 14.08
N LYS A 82 -2.77 14.10 13.62
CA LYS A 82 -1.67 13.60 14.45
C LYS A 82 -1.31 14.55 15.58
N GLN A 83 -1.28 15.86 15.33
CA GLN A 83 -1.06 16.87 16.38
C GLN A 83 -2.19 16.86 17.41
N ARG A 84 -3.43 16.62 16.96
CA ARG A 84 -4.63 16.61 17.82
C ARG A 84 -4.73 15.36 18.68
N THR A 85 -4.38 14.19 18.16
CA THR A 85 -4.68 12.90 18.80
C THR A 85 -3.44 12.08 19.17
N GLY A 86 -2.28 12.44 18.65
CA GLY A 86 -1.05 11.64 18.74
C GLY A 86 -1.04 10.39 17.87
N LYS A 87 -2.11 10.12 17.10
CA LYS A 87 -2.21 8.94 16.23
C LYS A 87 -1.69 9.22 14.83
N SER A 88 -1.01 8.26 14.23
CA SER A 88 -0.59 8.33 12.82
C SER A 88 -1.76 7.95 11.94
N VAL A 89 -2.42 8.94 11.34
CA VAL A 89 -3.58 8.76 10.45
C VAL A 89 -3.17 9.10 9.03
N VAL A 90 -3.70 8.36 8.06
CA VAL A 90 -3.65 8.71 6.64
C VAL A 90 -5.02 9.20 6.22
N VAL A 91 -5.03 10.31 5.48
CA VAL A 91 -6.23 10.89 4.87
C VAL A 91 -6.02 10.78 3.37
N TRP A 92 -6.81 9.95 2.70
CA TRP A 92 -6.83 9.86 1.25
C TRP A 92 -8.02 10.63 0.69
N ASP A 93 -7.71 11.65 -0.10
CA ASP A 93 -8.62 12.33 -1.02
C ASP A 93 -8.61 11.54 -2.33
N THR A 94 -9.67 10.76 -2.55
CA THR A 94 -9.76 9.82 -3.66
C THR A 94 -10.74 10.32 -4.71
N LEU A 95 -10.44 9.99 -5.96
CA LEU A 95 -11.30 10.29 -7.09
C LEU A 95 -11.38 9.08 -8.00
N SER A 96 -12.59 8.54 -8.09
CA SER A 96 -12.95 7.49 -9.05
C SER A 96 -13.82 8.10 -10.14
N TYR A 97 -13.41 7.97 -11.40
CA TYR A 97 -14.23 8.41 -12.53
C TYR A 97 -14.14 7.46 -13.71
N ILE A 98 -15.21 7.46 -14.51
CA ILE A 98 -15.38 6.56 -15.66
C ILE A 98 -15.36 7.40 -16.93
N LEU A 99 -14.53 7.03 -17.89
CA LEU A 99 -14.51 7.57 -19.24
C LEU A 99 -15.18 6.59 -20.20
N GLY A 100 -16.11 7.10 -21.01
CA GLY A 100 -16.69 6.36 -22.12
C GLY A 100 -15.78 6.31 -23.35
N ASN A 101 -16.25 5.66 -24.40
CA ASN A 101 -15.57 5.59 -25.70
C ASN A 101 -15.23 6.96 -26.31
N ASP A 102 -16.02 7.98 -26.00
CA ASP A 102 -15.85 9.36 -26.49
C ASP A 102 -14.92 10.20 -25.60
N GLY A 103 -14.30 9.60 -24.59
CA GLY A 103 -13.44 10.27 -23.62
C GLY A 103 -14.19 11.17 -22.64
N LYS A 104 -15.53 11.20 -22.66
CA LYS A 104 -16.30 11.98 -21.71
C LYS A 104 -16.50 11.21 -20.41
N ARG A 105 -16.57 11.97 -19.31
CA ARG A 105 -16.85 11.44 -17.98
C ARG A 105 -18.31 10.98 -17.88
N LEU A 106 -18.49 9.70 -17.59
CA LEU A 106 -19.78 9.05 -17.36
C LEU A 106 -20.19 9.09 -15.89
N SER A 107 -19.22 9.02 -14.98
CA SER A 107 -19.44 9.07 -13.54
C SER A 107 -18.20 9.65 -12.86
N VAL A 108 -18.40 10.34 -11.73
CA VAL A 108 -17.36 10.91 -10.88
C VAL A 108 -17.81 10.75 -9.43
N ILE A 109 -17.02 10.03 -8.65
CA ILE A 109 -17.28 9.77 -7.23
C ILE A 109 -16.02 10.17 -6.45
N PRO A 110 -16.02 11.35 -5.80
CA PRO A 110 -14.98 11.73 -4.87
C PRO A 110 -15.21 11.06 -3.51
N GLU A 111 -14.15 10.67 -2.82
CA GLU A 111 -14.23 10.17 -1.45
C GLU A 111 -13.11 10.73 -0.58
N VAL A 112 -13.41 10.81 0.71
CA VAL A 112 -12.39 11.03 1.76
C VAL A 112 -12.37 9.76 2.60
N TYR A 113 -11.27 9.02 2.51
CA TYR A 113 -11.03 7.80 3.28
C TYR A 113 -9.91 8.01 4.29
N THR A 114 -10.18 7.66 5.54
CA THR A 114 -9.32 7.96 6.67
C THR A 114 -9.07 6.71 7.50
N PHE A 115 -7.81 6.37 7.74
CA PHE A 115 -7.41 5.14 8.43
C PHE A 115 -6.09 5.29 9.17
N ASP A 116 -5.85 4.40 10.13
CA ASP A 116 -4.59 4.36 10.88
C ASP A 116 -3.44 3.85 9.99
N ALA A 117 -2.33 4.58 9.96
CA ALA A 117 -1.24 4.36 9.03
C ALA A 117 -0.54 3.00 9.21
N HIS A 118 -0.69 2.34 10.36
CA HIS A 118 -0.03 1.08 10.69
C HIS A 118 -0.97 -0.12 10.60
N THR A 119 -2.18 0.01 11.11
CA THR A 119 -3.16 -1.08 11.22
C THR A 119 -4.10 -1.16 10.03
N GLN A 120 -4.31 -0.03 9.33
CA GLN A 120 -5.35 0.15 8.31
C GLN A 120 -6.78 0.13 8.86
N ASP A 121 -6.96 0.23 10.18
CA ASP A 121 -8.27 0.38 10.78
C ASP A 121 -8.86 1.75 10.43
N PRO A 122 -10.17 1.84 10.08
CA PRO A 122 -10.82 3.12 9.83
C PRO A 122 -10.73 4.08 11.02
N VAL A 123 -10.53 5.36 10.70
CA VAL A 123 -10.52 6.46 11.66
C VAL A 123 -11.56 7.48 11.20
N HIS A 124 -12.61 7.71 11.99
CA HIS A 124 -13.70 8.63 11.62
C HIS A 124 -13.34 10.08 11.92
N CYS A 125 -12.57 10.72 11.04
CA CYS A 125 -12.12 12.11 11.18
C CYS A 125 -12.19 12.86 9.85
N CYS A 126 -11.74 14.11 9.88
CA CYS A 126 -11.16 14.78 8.71
C CYS A 126 -12.11 14.92 7.49
N GLY A 127 -13.43 14.87 7.72
CA GLY A 127 -14.42 14.99 6.64
C GLY A 127 -14.69 13.70 5.86
N GLU A 128 -14.48 12.53 6.49
CA GLU A 128 -14.78 11.22 5.92
C GLU A 128 -16.12 11.21 5.16
N SER A 129 -16.06 10.90 3.86
CA SER A 129 -17.23 11.00 2.98
C SER A 129 -17.14 10.14 1.74
N VAL A 130 -18.30 9.87 1.14
CA VAL A 130 -18.47 9.29 -0.20
C VAL A 130 -19.42 10.19 -0.99
N ASP A 131 -18.97 10.67 -2.14
CA ASP A 131 -19.69 11.62 -2.98
C ASP A 131 -20.16 12.85 -2.16
N GLY A 132 -19.27 13.33 -1.28
CA GLY A 132 -19.50 14.43 -0.35
C GLY A 132 -20.59 14.19 0.70
N ASN A 133 -21.06 12.96 0.91
CA ASN A 133 -21.94 12.60 2.01
C ASN A 133 -21.11 11.96 3.11
N ALA A 134 -21.28 12.42 4.35
CA ALA A 134 -20.59 11.82 5.49
C ALA A 134 -20.94 10.33 5.61
N VAL A 135 -19.91 9.51 5.84
CA VAL A 135 -20.05 8.07 6.10
C VAL A 135 -19.21 7.69 7.31
N SER A 136 -19.41 6.48 7.82
CA SER A 136 -18.53 5.86 8.80
C SER A 136 -18.24 4.44 8.32
N ARG A 137 -16.97 4.17 8.01
CA ARG A 137 -16.54 2.90 7.42
C ARG A 137 -16.27 1.82 8.46
N VAL A 138 -16.48 0.57 8.10
CA VAL A 138 -16.04 -0.58 8.90
C VAL A 138 -15.20 -1.49 8.01
N GLY A 139 -14.02 -1.86 8.49
CA GLY A 139 -13.09 -2.68 7.72
C GLY A 139 -12.32 -1.90 6.66
N VAL A 140 -11.72 -2.61 5.71
CA VAL A 140 -10.79 -2.04 4.73
C VAL A 140 -11.52 -1.56 3.47
N GLU A 141 -10.85 -0.75 2.66
CA GLU A 141 -11.35 -0.33 1.35
C GLU A 141 -10.27 -0.52 0.27
N TYR A 142 -9.25 0.33 0.16
CA TYR A 142 -8.27 0.17 -0.93
C TYR A 142 -7.02 -0.64 -0.59
N LYS A 143 -6.76 -0.89 0.70
CA LYS A 143 -5.53 -1.54 1.18
C LYS A 143 -5.82 -2.42 2.39
N PHE A 144 -5.25 -3.62 2.38
CA PHE A 144 -5.31 -4.56 3.50
C PHE A 144 -4.21 -4.27 4.53
N PRO A 145 -4.35 -4.73 5.78
CA PRO A 145 -3.34 -4.52 6.81
C PRO A 145 -1.97 -5.07 6.42
N PHE A 146 -0.90 -4.42 6.86
CA PHE A 146 0.43 -5.03 6.81
C PHE A 146 0.39 -6.41 7.47
N ASN A 147 1.18 -7.35 6.96
CA ASN A 147 1.11 -8.74 7.42
C ASN A 147 -0.34 -9.27 7.36
N THR A 148 -1.00 -9.09 6.21
CA THR A 148 -2.36 -9.59 5.95
C THR A 148 -2.40 -11.08 6.27
N GLN A 149 -3.47 -11.50 6.93
CA GLN A 149 -3.70 -12.87 7.37
C GLN A 149 -4.70 -13.57 6.43
N PRO A 150 -4.62 -14.90 6.29
CA PRO A 150 -5.52 -15.66 5.42
C PRO A 150 -6.88 -15.92 6.10
N HIS A 151 -7.63 -14.86 6.38
CA HIS A 151 -8.98 -14.91 6.93
C HIS A 151 -9.88 -13.84 6.30
N ASP A 152 -11.18 -13.89 6.56
CA ASP A 152 -12.13 -12.92 6.02
C ASP A 152 -11.97 -11.55 6.70
N TYR A 153 -12.10 -10.48 5.92
CA TYR A 153 -12.08 -9.09 6.41
C TYR A 153 -13.43 -8.44 6.19
N GLN A 154 -13.75 -7.40 6.97
CA GLN A 154 -14.80 -6.48 6.53
C GLN A 154 -14.24 -5.59 5.43
N TYR A 155 -15.02 -5.39 4.38
CA TYR A 155 -14.68 -4.52 3.26
C TYR A 155 -15.81 -3.53 3.04
N PHE A 156 -15.49 -2.25 3.08
CA PHE A 156 -16.43 -1.17 2.82
C PHE A 156 -16.60 -0.98 1.32
N ASP A 157 -17.86 -0.95 0.89
CA ASP A 157 -18.23 -0.72 -0.50
C ASP A 157 -18.82 0.69 -0.64
N GLU A 158 -18.20 1.50 -1.50
CA GLU A 158 -18.52 2.92 -1.66
C GLU A 158 -19.90 3.14 -2.30
N GLN A 159 -20.34 2.22 -3.16
CA GLN A 159 -21.64 2.32 -3.84
C GLN A 159 -22.80 2.11 -2.87
N THR A 160 -22.73 1.04 -2.07
CA THR A 160 -23.72 0.72 -1.04
C THR A 160 -23.57 1.56 0.21
N ARG A 161 -22.37 2.12 0.44
CA ARG A 161 -21.96 2.82 1.68
C ARG A 161 -22.09 1.94 2.91
N THR A 162 -21.85 0.65 2.73
CA THR A 162 -21.93 -0.37 3.78
C THR A 162 -20.74 -1.30 3.70
N SER A 163 -20.51 -2.04 4.78
CA SER A 163 -19.46 -3.05 4.83
C SER A 163 -20.06 -4.44 4.77
N ALA A 164 -19.42 -5.30 3.98
CA ALA A 164 -19.72 -6.73 3.95
C ALA A 164 -18.41 -7.53 3.99
N PRO A 165 -18.44 -8.80 4.44
CA PRO A 165 -17.25 -9.63 4.43
C PRO A 165 -16.66 -9.79 3.03
N ILE A 166 -15.35 -9.64 2.91
CA ILE A 166 -14.56 -10.11 1.79
C ILE A 166 -13.84 -11.40 2.21
N HIS A 167 -14.05 -12.46 1.45
CA HIS A 167 -13.65 -13.80 1.86
C HIS A 167 -12.27 -14.16 1.35
N TYR A 168 -11.44 -14.77 2.20
CA TYR A 168 -10.21 -15.40 1.75
C TYR A 168 -10.54 -16.67 0.97
N LYS A 169 -10.01 -16.78 -0.26
CA LYS A 169 -10.31 -17.89 -1.18
C LYS A 169 -9.10 -18.77 -1.47
N GLY A 170 -7.90 -18.36 -1.09
CA GLY A 170 -6.70 -19.16 -1.25
C GLY A 170 -5.45 -18.34 -1.50
N THR A 171 -4.39 -19.04 -1.93
CA THR A 171 -3.09 -18.45 -2.25
C THR A 171 -2.76 -18.74 -3.71
N GLU A 172 -2.29 -17.72 -4.42
CA GLU A 172 -1.92 -17.80 -5.83
C GLU A 172 -0.52 -17.24 -6.08
N ASN A 173 0.01 -17.46 -7.28
CA ASN A 173 1.24 -16.82 -7.73
C ASN A 173 0.92 -15.82 -8.85
N VAL A 174 1.19 -14.53 -8.60
CA VAL A 174 1.00 -13.46 -9.59
C VAL A 174 2.32 -12.72 -9.76
N GLY A 175 2.88 -12.79 -10.97
CA GLY A 175 4.13 -12.11 -11.29
C GLY A 175 5.31 -12.53 -10.40
N GLY A 176 5.34 -13.76 -9.89
CA GLY A 176 6.38 -14.26 -8.98
C GLY A 176 6.18 -13.92 -7.51
N LEU A 177 5.07 -13.27 -7.15
CA LEU A 177 4.66 -13.06 -5.75
C LEU A 177 3.66 -14.12 -5.33
N THR A 178 3.87 -14.72 -4.15
CA THR A 178 2.84 -15.47 -3.44
C THR A 178 1.85 -14.48 -2.82
N VAL A 179 0.62 -14.49 -3.31
CA VAL A 179 -0.44 -13.54 -2.96
C VAL A 179 -1.66 -14.25 -2.40
N TYR A 180 -2.45 -13.55 -1.59
CA TYR A 180 -3.73 -14.02 -1.09
C TYR A 180 -4.85 -13.55 -2.01
N TYR A 181 -5.72 -14.49 -2.41
CA TYR A 181 -6.88 -14.22 -3.23
C TYR A 181 -8.10 -13.98 -2.34
N PHE A 182 -8.78 -12.86 -2.56
CA PHE A 182 -9.92 -12.38 -1.81
C PHE A 182 -11.10 -12.10 -2.74
N GLU A 183 -12.30 -12.49 -2.33
CA GLU A 183 -13.52 -12.30 -3.13
C GLU A 183 -14.70 -11.84 -2.27
N GLN A 184 -15.36 -10.76 -2.70
CA GLN A 184 -16.58 -10.23 -2.11
C GLN A 184 -17.70 -10.25 -3.16
N THR A 185 -18.90 -10.61 -2.74
CA THR A 185 -20.10 -10.49 -3.60
C THR A 185 -21.08 -9.56 -2.91
N ILE A 186 -21.40 -8.45 -3.57
CA ILE A 186 -22.48 -7.55 -3.17
C ILE A 186 -23.73 -7.99 -3.93
N PRO A 187 -24.77 -8.51 -3.24
CA PRO A 187 -26.01 -8.85 -3.91
C PRO A 187 -26.68 -7.59 -4.45
N TRP A 188 -27.66 -7.75 -5.35
CA TRP A 188 -28.47 -6.63 -5.85
C TRP A 188 -28.96 -5.73 -4.71
N THR A 189 -28.42 -4.53 -4.66
CA THR A 189 -28.64 -3.53 -3.62
C THR A 189 -29.05 -2.22 -4.26
N GLN A 190 -30.06 -1.55 -3.70
CA GLN A 190 -30.43 -0.21 -4.13
C GLN A 190 -29.37 0.79 -3.64
N VAL A 191 -28.84 1.60 -4.53
CA VAL A 191 -27.78 2.57 -4.26
C VAL A 191 -28.19 4.00 -4.67
N PRO A 192 -27.65 5.04 -4.03
CA PRO A 192 -27.98 6.41 -4.38
C PRO A 192 -27.39 6.79 -5.75
N PHE A 193 -28.13 7.56 -6.56
CA PHE A 193 -27.58 8.17 -7.79
C PHE A 193 -26.38 9.07 -7.47
N PRO A 194 -25.37 9.15 -8.35
CA PRO A 194 -24.22 10.03 -8.11
C PRO A 194 -24.70 11.48 -8.14
N LYS A 195 -24.12 12.36 -7.32
CA LYS A 195 -24.43 13.79 -7.36
C LYS A 195 -24.07 14.41 -8.71
N THR A 196 -22.98 13.94 -9.31
CA THR A 196 -22.53 14.36 -10.64
C THR A 196 -23.07 13.40 -11.69
N MET A 197 -24.09 13.81 -12.42
CA MET A 197 -24.62 13.06 -13.56
C MET A 197 -23.79 13.31 -14.82
N PRO A 198 -23.73 12.36 -15.78
CA PRO A 198 -23.09 12.59 -17.07
C PRO A 198 -23.69 13.82 -17.78
N ALA A 199 -22.86 14.57 -18.51
CA ALA A 199 -23.22 15.88 -19.07
C ALA A 199 -24.40 15.88 -20.05
N ASN A 200 -24.69 14.75 -20.68
CA ASN A 200 -25.83 14.54 -21.59
C ASN A 200 -27.13 14.16 -20.86
N VAL A 201 -27.13 14.08 -19.52
CA VAL A 201 -28.30 13.77 -18.71
C VAL A 201 -28.90 15.06 -18.16
N ALA A 202 -30.04 15.48 -18.71
CA ALA A 202 -30.71 16.71 -18.32
C ALA A 202 -31.49 16.62 -16.98
N ILE A 203 -31.64 15.42 -16.42
CA ILE A 203 -32.38 15.17 -15.18
C ILE A 203 -31.45 15.10 -13.97
N THR A 204 -31.81 15.82 -12.91
CA THR A 204 -31.09 15.81 -11.64
C THR A 204 -31.42 14.56 -10.81
N PRO A 205 -30.54 14.13 -9.89
CA PRO A 205 -30.85 13.03 -8.96
C PRO A 205 -32.15 13.23 -8.16
N ALA A 206 -32.49 14.47 -7.80
CA ALA A 206 -33.74 14.79 -7.12
C ALA A 206 -34.98 14.55 -8.00
N GLN A 207 -34.90 14.87 -9.30
CA GLN A 207 -35.96 14.59 -10.26
C GLN A 207 -36.11 13.08 -10.51
N ILE A 208 -34.99 12.36 -10.61
CA ILE A 208 -34.98 10.89 -10.74
C ILE A 208 -35.71 10.23 -9.55
N ALA A 209 -35.41 10.70 -8.34
CA ALA A 209 -36.09 10.22 -7.13
C ALA A 209 -37.60 10.55 -7.14
N ALA A 210 -37.99 11.74 -7.59
CA ALA A 210 -39.39 12.13 -7.72
C ALA A 210 -40.16 11.29 -8.77
N LEU A 211 -39.47 10.80 -9.80
CA LEU A 211 -40.00 9.85 -10.79
C LEU A 211 -40.08 8.42 -10.25
N GLY A 212 -39.59 8.14 -9.04
CA GLY A 212 -39.56 6.80 -8.45
C GLY A 212 -38.53 5.87 -9.07
N TYR A 213 -37.58 6.40 -9.84
CA TYR A 213 -36.53 5.61 -10.49
C TYR A 213 -35.49 5.22 -9.44
N GLN A 214 -34.98 3.99 -9.54
CA GLN A 214 -34.05 3.41 -8.59
C GLN A 214 -32.80 2.93 -9.30
N ARG A 215 -31.61 3.26 -8.77
CA ARG A 215 -30.36 2.62 -9.19
C ARG A 215 -30.14 1.39 -8.32
N TRP A 216 -29.95 0.26 -8.99
CA TRP A 216 -29.59 -1.00 -8.35
C TRP A 216 -28.21 -1.41 -8.83
N TYR A 217 -27.45 -2.03 -7.94
CA TYR A 217 -26.06 -2.38 -8.14
C TYR A 217 -25.77 -3.78 -7.58
N THR A 218 -24.92 -4.52 -8.27
CA THR A 218 -24.29 -5.74 -7.77
C THR A 218 -22.87 -5.82 -8.30
N THR A 219 -21.96 -6.38 -7.51
CA THR A 219 -20.59 -6.65 -7.95
C THR A 219 -20.06 -7.95 -7.37
N VAL A 220 -19.16 -8.58 -8.12
CA VAL A 220 -18.20 -9.54 -7.58
C VAL A 220 -16.82 -8.91 -7.65
N ARG A 221 -16.30 -8.53 -6.50
CA ARG A 221 -14.99 -7.87 -6.35
C ARG A 221 -13.93 -8.90 -5.99
N LYS A 222 -12.79 -8.81 -6.66
CA LYS A 222 -11.68 -9.76 -6.58
C LYS A 222 -10.37 -9.04 -6.37
N PHE A 223 -9.62 -9.43 -5.35
CA PHE A 223 -8.29 -8.89 -5.08
C PHE A 223 -7.24 -9.97 -4.93
N TRP A 224 -6.05 -9.66 -5.44
CA TRP A 224 -4.83 -10.42 -5.19
C TRP A 224 -3.92 -9.55 -4.35
N VAL A 225 -3.67 -9.95 -3.11
CA VAL A 225 -3.05 -9.11 -2.10
C VAL A 225 -1.70 -9.67 -1.71
N ASP A 226 -0.67 -8.84 -1.72
CA ASP A 226 0.62 -9.22 -1.15
C ASP A 226 0.50 -9.34 0.38
N PRO A 227 0.74 -10.51 0.98
CA PRO A 227 0.49 -10.71 2.41
C PRO A 227 1.46 -9.93 3.31
N VAL A 228 2.63 -9.50 2.80
CA VAL A 228 3.60 -8.77 3.61
C VAL A 228 3.22 -7.31 3.70
N THR A 229 2.94 -6.67 2.56
CA THR A 229 2.63 -5.24 2.50
C THR A 229 1.15 -4.97 2.71
N GLY A 230 0.26 -5.91 2.41
CA GLY A 230 -1.19 -5.72 2.35
C GLY A 230 -1.66 -4.93 1.12
N ALA A 231 -0.78 -4.68 0.15
CA ALA A 231 -1.14 -3.98 -1.08
C ALA A 231 -1.80 -4.95 -2.09
N PRO A 232 -2.93 -4.58 -2.71
CA PRO A 232 -3.46 -5.29 -3.87
C PRO A 232 -2.49 -5.16 -5.06
N VAL A 233 -2.06 -6.29 -5.63
CA VAL A 233 -1.27 -6.34 -6.87
C VAL A 233 -2.16 -6.47 -8.11
N ASN A 234 -3.39 -6.93 -7.93
CA ASN A 234 -4.42 -6.96 -8.95
C ASN A 234 -5.81 -6.72 -8.32
N GLY A 235 -6.72 -6.20 -9.13
CA GLY A 235 -8.12 -5.94 -8.79
C GLY A 235 -9.00 -6.17 -10.01
N GLU A 236 -10.06 -6.94 -9.82
CA GLU A 236 -11.05 -7.21 -10.86
C GLU A 236 -12.47 -7.11 -10.28
N GLU A 237 -13.40 -6.60 -11.07
CA GLU A 237 -14.81 -6.49 -10.68
C GLU A 237 -15.72 -6.94 -11.81
N ILE A 238 -16.65 -7.85 -11.50
CA ILE A 238 -17.77 -8.17 -12.38
C ILE A 238 -18.94 -7.32 -11.88
N HIS A 239 -19.22 -6.23 -12.58
CA HIS A 239 -20.08 -5.16 -12.10
C HIS A 239 -21.33 -5.06 -12.99
N ASP A 240 -22.49 -4.93 -12.35
CA ASP A 240 -23.78 -4.71 -13.02
C ASP A 240 -24.60 -3.66 -12.26
N GLU A 241 -25.12 -2.70 -13.01
CA GLU A 241 -26.00 -1.64 -12.55
C GLU A 241 -27.24 -1.55 -13.42
N GLN A 242 -28.38 -1.35 -12.77
CA GLN A 242 -29.67 -1.21 -13.43
C GLN A 242 -30.40 0.04 -12.98
N LEU A 243 -31.02 0.71 -13.96
CA LEU A 243 -32.09 1.66 -13.75
C LEU A 243 -33.40 0.87 -13.67
N ARG A 244 -34.02 0.85 -12.49
CA ARG A 244 -35.33 0.23 -12.28
C ARG A 244 -36.39 1.30 -12.14
N PHE A 245 -37.50 1.10 -12.84
CA PHE A 245 -38.63 2.03 -12.89
C PHE A 245 -39.68 1.64 -11.84
N PRO A 246 -40.51 2.60 -11.37
CA PRO A 246 -41.67 2.25 -10.55
C PRO A 246 -42.62 1.37 -11.36
N ALA A 247 -43.39 0.53 -10.67
CA ALA A 247 -44.32 -0.40 -11.32
C ALA A 247 -45.32 0.31 -12.25
N SER A 248 -45.70 1.56 -11.93
CA SER A 248 -46.59 2.40 -12.74
C SER A 248 -46.03 2.78 -14.12
N ALA A 249 -44.71 2.72 -14.30
CA ALA A 249 -44.09 3.04 -15.58
C ALA A 249 -44.26 1.92 -16.61
N HIS A 250 -44.56 0.68 -16.18
CA HIS A 250 -44.63 -0.50 -17.07
C HIS A 250 -43.37 -0.70 -17.96
N HIS A 251 -42.22 -0.21 -17.49
CA HIS A 251 -40.92 -0.36 -18.15
C HIS A 251 -40.09 -1.45 -17.47
N ALA A 252 -39.48 -2.31 -18.27
CA ALA A 252 -38.49 -3.27 -17.77
C ALA A 252 -37.23 -2.54 -17.27
N PRO A 253 -36.48 -3.12 -16.31
CA PRO A 253 -35.16 -2.59 -15.93
C PRO A 253 -34.24 -2.40 -17.13
N VAL A 254 -33.47 -1.31 -17.12
CA VAL A 254 -32.46 -1.00 -18.15
C VAL A 254 -31.09 -1.05 -17.51
N THR A 255 -30.14 -1.72 -18.15
CA THR A 255 -28.74 -1.78 -17.68
C THR A 255 -28.08 -0.42 -17.87
N ILE A 256 -27.60 0.16 -16.76
CA ILE A 256 -26.78 1.38 -16.70
C ILE A 256 -25.34 1.06 -17.08
N PHE A 257 -24.79 0.03 -16.45
CA PHE A 257 -23.44 -0.46 -16.67
C PHE A 257 -23.43 -1.96 -16.48
N GLN A 258 -22.80 -2.71 -17.38
CA GLN A 258 -22.46 -4.10 -17.13
C GLN A 258 -21.09 -4.38 -17.76
N GLY A 259 -20.16 -4.92 -16.99
CA GLY A 259 -18.82 -5.19 -17.51
C GLY A 259 -17.92 -5.96 -16.56
N ASP A 260 -16.92 -6.61 -17.15
CA ASP A 260 -15.79 -7.22 -16.45
C ASP A 260 -14.63 -6.21 -16.42
N VAL A 261 -14.51 -5.51 -15.30
CA VAL A 261 -13.55 -4.43 -15.06
C VAL A 261 -12.24 -5.04 -14.55
N LYS A 262 -11.13 -4.79 -15.24
CA LYS A 262 -9.81 -5.28 -14.85
C LYS A 262 -8.78 -4.16 -14.84
N ILE A 263 -7.83 -4.19 -13.92
CA ILE A 263 -6.66 -3.32 -13.97
C ILE A 263 -5.96 -3.48 -15.33
N ARG A 264 -5.62 -2.35 -15.96
CA ARG A 264 -4.93 -2.34 -17.24
C ARG A 264 -3.52 -2.96 -17.09
N PRO A 265 -3.05 -3.78 -18.05
CA PRO A 265 -1.82 -4.56 -17.88
C PRO A 265 -0.56 -3.76 -17.55
N ASP A 266 -0.43 -2.54 -18.08
CA ASP A 266 0.69 -1.63 -17.80
C ASP A 266 0.66 -1.12 -16.36
N TYR A 267 -0.51 -0.78 -15.81
CA TYR A 267 -0.67 -0.43 -14.40
C TYR A 267 -0.46 -1.65 -13.50
N GLN A 268 -0.94 -2.83 -13.88
CA GLN A 268 -0.72 -4.06 -13.12
C GLN A 268 0.79 -4.36 -13.00
N ALA A 269 1.54 -4.23 -14.10
CA ALA A 269 2.99 -4.44 -14.10
C ALA A 269 3.74 -3.40 -13.24
N ALA A 270 3.32 -2.13 -13.29
CA ALA A 270 3.87 -1.08 -12.45
C ALA A 270 3.59 -1.33 -10.95
N THR A 271 2.36 -1.67 -10.59
CA THR A 271 1.97 -2.04 -9.22
C THR A 271 2.75 -3.24 -8.72
N LEU A 272 2.90 -4.30 -9.53
CA LEU A 272 3.71 -5.46 -9.17
C LEU A 272 5.17 -5.10 -8.86
N THR A 273 5.75 -4.17 -9.63
CA THR A 273 7.12 -3.70 -9.42
C THR A 273 7.23 -2.91 -8.12
N LEU A 274 6.29 -1.98 -7.89
CA LEU A 274 6.22 -1.18 -6.66
C LEU A 274 6.09 -2.10 -5.43
N VAL A 275 5.13 -3.02 -5.44
CA VAL A 275 4.85 -3.91 -4.31
C VAL A 275 6.03 -4.84 -4.03
N LYS A 276 6.77 -5.31 -5.04
CA LYS A 276 8.01 -6.10 -4.83
C LYS A 276 9.08 -5.31 -4.07
N ASN A 277 9.26 -4.04 -4.42
CA ASN A 277 10.24 -3.18 -3.77
C ASN A 277 9.84 -2.90 -2.31
N GLU A 278 8.57 -2.53 -2.09
CA GLU A 278 8.03 -2.31 -0.75
C GLU A 278 8.10 -3.58 0.10
N ARG A 279 7.71 -4.74 -0.44
CA ARG A 279 7.81 -6.04 0.22
C ARG A 279 9.23 -6.30 0.69
N THR A 280 10.24 -6.01 -0.14
CA THR A 280 11.64 -6.22 0.23
C THR A 280 12.03 -5.34 1.41
N LEU A 281 11.64 -4.06 1.42
CA LEU A 281 11.90 -3.15 2.54
C LEU A 281 11.20 -3.61 3.83
N VAL A 282 9.94 -4.00 3.73
CA VAL A 282 9.16 -4.50 4.88
C VAL A 282 9.76 -5.81 5.41
N LEU A 283 10.19 -6.74 4.54
CA LEU A 283 10.86 -7.98 4.95
C LEU A 283 12.24 -7.73 5.56
N MET A 284 12.99 -6.75 5.07
CA MET A 284 14.27 -6.36 5.69
C MET A 284 14.07 -5.95 7.14
N LEU A 285 13.06 -5.13 7.43
CA LEU A 285 12.79 -4.63 8.78
C LEU A 285 12.07 -5.63 9.68
N SER A 286 11.20 -6.48 9.13
CA SER A 286 10.39 -7.44 9.91
C SER A 286 11.06 -8.79 10.13
N THR A 287 11.87 -9.23 9.17
CA THR A 287 12.33 -10.62 9.08
C THR A 287 13.84 -10.72 8.87
N TYR A 288 14.38 -10.19 7.78
CA TYR A 288 15.77 -10.45 7.40
C TYR A 288 16.79 -9.85 8.38
N LEU A 289 16.68 -8.57 8.75
CA LEU A 289 17.59 -7.96 9.73
C LEU A 289 17.32 -8.48 11.15
N PRO A 290 16.06 -8.61 11.62
CA PRO A 290 15.80 -9.16 12.96
C PRO A 290 16.35 -10.56 13.20
N TRP A 291 16.37 -11.43 12.19
CA TRP A 291 16.92 -12.78 12.31
C TRP A 291 18.38 -12.86 11.89
N GLY A 292 18.78 -12.13 10.85
CA GLY A 292 20.13 -12.15 10.31
C GLY A 292 21.17 -11.58 11.26
N LEU A 293 20.85 -10.46 11.94
CA LEU A 293 21.81 -9.80 12.84
C LEU A 293 22.13 -10.64 14.10
N PRO A 294 21.17 -11.26 14.82
CA PRO A 294 21.49 -12.15 15.94
C PRO A 294 22.21 -13.42 15.50
N LEU A 295 21.87 -14.00 14.34
CA LEU A 295 22.60 -15.14 13.79
C LEU A 295 24.06 -14.78 13.48
N LEU A 296 24.29 -13.61 12.88
CA LEU A 296 25.64 -13.08 12.69
C LEU A 296 26.36 -12.87 14.04
N GLY A 297 25.65 -12.36 15.04
CA GLY A 297 26.16 -12.23 16.40
C GLY A 297 26.63 -13.57 16.99
N LEU A 298 25.85 -14.63 16.83
CA LEU A 298 26.23 -15.98 17.27
C LEU A 298 27.49 -16.50 16.56
N VAL A 299 27.61 -16.26 15.25
CA VAL A 299 28.80 -16.63 14.47
C VAL A 299 30.03 -15.86 14.95
N LEU A 300 29.90 -14.55 15.17
CA LEU A 300 30.98 -13.70 15.69
C LEU A 300 31.42 -14.13 17.09
N LEU A 301 30.46 -14.52 17.94
CA LEU A 301 30.72 -15.03 19.28
C LEU A 301 31.45 -16.38 19.25
N ALA A 302 31.04 -17.30 18.37
CA ALA A 302 31.75 -18.56 18.15
C ALA A 302 33.19 -18.33 17.65
N LEU A 303 33.38 -17.40 16.72
CA LEU A 303 34.71 -17.00 16.23
C LEU A 303 35.58 -16.43 17.35
N ALA A 304 35.02 -15.59 18.23
CA ALA A 304 35.73 -15.06 19.39
C ALA A 304 36.23 -16.19 20.30
N PHE A 305 35.39 -17.19 20.58
CA PHE A 305 35.78 -18.37 21.37
C PHE A 305 36.87 -19.20 20.70
N VAL A 306 36.81 -19.39 19.38
CA VAL A 306 37.82 -20.13 18.62
C VAL A 306 39.17 -19.42 18.63
N VAL A 307 39.19 -18.09 18.48
CA VAL A 307 40.43 -17.28 18.53
C VAL A 307 41.06 -17.36 19.92
N GLU A 308 40.26 -17.19 20.98
CA GLU A 308 40.71 -17.27 22.37
C GLU A 308 41.20 -18.69 22.73
N GLY A 309 40.48 -19.72 22.32
CA GLY A 309 40.84 -21.13 22.55
C GLY A 309 42.13 -21.54 21.84
N ARG A 310 42.39 -21.02 20.63
CA ARG A 310 43.64 -21.26 19.89
C ARG A 310 44.84 -20.57 20.54
N ASP A 311 44.67 -19.38 21.09
CA ASP A 311 45.74 -18.67 21.80
C ASP A 311 46.10 -19.37 23.12
N ARG A 312 45.12 -19.92 23.85
CA ARG A 312 45.39 -20.73 25.07
C ARG A 312 46.16 -22.01 24.78
N ARG A 313 45.80 -22.75 23.72
CA ARG A 313 46.53 -23.97 23.33
C ARG A 313 47.98 -23.68 22.94
N ARG A 314 48.25 -22.59 22.23
CA ARG A 314 49.64 -22.21 21.87
C ARG A 314 50.47 -21.76 23.06
N ARG A 315 49.87 -21.04 24.02
CA ARG A 315 50.57 -20.70 25.28
C ARG A 315 50.91 -21.96 26.10
N ALA A 316 50.03 -22.95 26.12
CA ALA A 316 50.30 -24.23 26.76
C ALA A 316 51.41 -25.04 26.05
N SER A 317 51.50 -24.95 24.71
CA SER A 317 52.56 -25.61 23.92
C SER A 317 53.90 -24.84 23.93
N GLY A 318 53.91 -23.55 24.23
CA GLY A 318 55.11 -22.69 24.25
C GLY A 318 55.80 -22.58 25.61
N GLY A 319 55.37 -23.35 26.62
CA GLY A 319 55.88 -23.29 28.00
C GLY A 319 57.20 -24.02 28.27
N VAL A 320 57.88 -24.55 27.23
CA VAL A 320 59.22 -25.14 27.36
C VAL A 320 60.16 -24.42 26.40
N GLY A 321 60.91 -23.44 26.89
CA GLY A 321 61.88 -22.67 26.08
C GLY A 321 62.31 -21.36 26.75
N THR A 322 63.36 -21.46 27.56
CA THR A 322 64.11 -20.40 28.27
C THR A 322 64.62 -19.24 27.40
N GLY A 323 64.59 -18.02 27.97
CA GLY A 323 65.81 -17.21 28.15
C GLY A 323 66.16 -16.08 27.14
N ALA A 324 66.07 -14.85 27.65
CA ALA A 324 66.98 -13.69 27.47
C ALA A 324 67.21 -13.02 26.10
N GLY A 325 67.14 -11.68 26.08
CA GLY A 325 67.69 -10.85 25.02
C GLY A 325 67.20 -9.39 25.02
N THR A 326 67.91 -8.53 25.74
CA THR A 326 67.86 -7.05 25.75
C THR A 326 68.08 -6.40 24.38
N GLY A 327 67.50 -5.21 24.16
CA GLY A 327 67.90 -4.30 23.07
C GLY A 327 67.09 -3.01 23.01
N ALA A 328 67.78 -1.86 23.17
CA ALA A 328 67.25 -0.50 23.25
C ALA A 328 67.20 0.24 21.89
N GLY A 329 66.54 1.41 21.86
CA GLY A 329 66.55 2.44 20.81
C GLY A 329 65.16 2.68 20.19
N GLY A 330 64.64 3.88 19.91
CA GLY A 330 65.14 5.25 19.86
C GLY A 330 64.36 6.01 18.76
N GLY A 331 63.97 7.27 18.99
CA GLY A 331 63.37 8.21 17.99
C GLY A 331 61.85 8.01 17.75
N GLY A 332 60.97 9.01 17.69
CA GLY A 332 61.09 10.42 17.28
C GLY A 332 60.19 10.64 16.05
N GLY A 333 59.22 11.57 16.10
CA GLY A 333 58.50 12.01 14.89
C GLY A 333 57.03 12.39 15.09
N ALA A 334 56.77 13.70 15.14
CA ALA A 334 55.47 14.33 15.03
C ALA A 334 54.97 14.36 13.58
N GLY A 335 53.64 14.50 13.39
CA GLY A 335 53.05 14.80 12.08
C GLY A 335 51.53 14.97 12.17
N ALA A 336 51.08 16.22 12.08
CA ALA A 336 49.69 16.64 12.01
C ALA A 336 49.33 17.05 10.56
N SER A 337 48.06 16.85 10.17
CA SER A 337 47.23 17.69 9.27
C SER A 337 46.05 16.82 8.77
N SER A 338 44.81 17.07 9.19
CA SER A 338 43.81 18.03 8.67
C SER A 338 43.39 17.77 7.23
N GLY A 339 42.25 17.07 7.05
CA GLY A 339 41.49 16.97 5.81
C GLY A 339 40.15 17.66 5.98
N VAL A 340 39.90 18.67 5.16
CA VAL A 340 38.74 19.57 5.13
C VAL A 340 37.55 18.88 4.44
N VAL A 341 36.36 19.10 5.01
CA VAL A 341 35.05 18.75 4.43
C VAL A 341 34.65 19.86 3.47
N ALA A 342 34.21 19.51 2.26
CA ALA A 342 33.57 20.42 1.32
C ALA A 342 32.06 20.15 1.32
N ASP A 343 31.29 21.11 1.80
CA ASP A 343 29.87 21.28 1.52
C ASP A 343 29.70 21.78 0.08
N ALA A 344 28.74 21.22 -0.65
CA ALA A 344 28.19 21.82 -1.85
C ALA A 344 26.67 21.60 -1.82
N ASP A 345 26.01 22.68 -1.42
CA ASP A 345 24.59 22.95 -1.52
C ASP A 345 24.29 23.37 -2.97
N GLU A 346 23.26 22.80 -3.60
CA GLU A 346 22.62 23.38 -4.78
C GLU A 346 21.19 22.83 -4.92
N ASP A 347 20.27 23.48 -4.22
CA ASP A 347 18.83 23.30 -4.36
C ASP A 347 18.34 24.03 -5.62
N ARG A 348 17.91 23.25 -6.64
CA ARG A 348 17.22 23.76 -7.82
C ARG A 348 15.72 23.71 -7.59
N GLY A 349 15.09 24.87 -7.81
CA GLY A 349 13.65 25.10 -7.73
C GLY A 349 12.77 24.30 -8.71
N PRO A 350 11.54 24.80 -8.94
CA PRO A 350 10.30 24.07 -8.72
C PRO A 350 10.11 22.95 -9.75
N ARG A 351 10.02 21.72 -9.24
CA ARG A 351 9.75 20.54 -10.06
C ARG A 351 8.26 20.41 -10.35
N ASP A 352 8.02 20.04 -11.59
CA ASP A 352 6.79 19.49 -12.15
C ASP A 352 6.07 18.54 -11.18
N VAL A 353 4.73 18.51 -11.30
CA VAL A 353 3.85 17.60 -10.56
C VAL A 353 4.37 16.16 -10.74
N PRO A 354 4.77 15.44 -9.66
CA PRO A 354 5.35 14.11 -9.81
C PRO A 354 4.36 13.14 -10.43
N SER A 355 4.81 12.36 -11.42
CA SER A 355 4.08 11.16 -11.84
C SER A 355 3.85 10.25 -10.61
N ALA A 356 2.64 9.72 -10.46
CA ALA A 356 2.23 8.88 -9.32
C ALA A 356 3.17 7.69 -9.14
N GLN A 357 4.17 7.78 -8.26
CA GLN A 357 5.05 6.68 -7.80
C GLN A 357 5.44 5.63 -8.87
N GLY A 358 5.81 6.08 -10.07
CA GLY A 358 6.23 5.19 -11.17
C GLY A 358 5.10 4.54 -12.00
N ALA A 359 3.85 4.92 -11.74
CA ALA A 359 2.71 4.53 -12.57
C ALA A 359 2.76 5.24 -13.93
N PRO A 360 2.27 4.59 -15.01
CA PRO A 360 2.09 5.23 -16.31
C PRO A 360 1.24 6.52 -16.18
N PRO A 361 1.43 7.51 -17.08
CA PRO A 361 0.57 8.68 -17.12
C PRO A 361 -0.87 8.26 -17.33
N ALA A 362 -1.76 8.77 -16.47
CA ALA A 362 -3.19 8.54 -16.60
C ALA A 362 -3.72 9.23 -17.86
N PRO A 363 -4.63 8.61 -18.62
CA PRO A 363 -5.38 9.34 -19.61
C PRO A 363 -6.19 10.44 -18.90
N LEU A 364 -6.11 11.66 -19.42
CA LEU A 364 -6.77 12.86 -18.87
C LEU A 364 -8.30 12.82 -19.05
#